data_AF-A0A1C7FC78-F1
#
_entry.id   AF-A0A1C7FC78-F1
#
_cell.length_a   1.000
_cell.length_b   1.000
_cell.length_c   1.000
_cell.angle_alpha   90.00
_cell.angle_beta   90.00
_cell.angle_gamma   90.00
#
_symmetry.space_group_name_H-M   'P 1'
#
loop_
_entity.id
_entity.type
_entity.pdbx_description
1 polymer ?
#
loop_
_entity_poly.entity_id
_entity_poly.type
_entity_poly.pdbx_seq_one_letter_code
_entity_poly.pdbx_strand_id
1 'polypeptide(L)'
;MIDYVDADYQYELGNEGAIANIVANKELTIGANKLDVAKITPKLIADLNEVGGSEANVASGYHAIEFLLWGQDLNGTNAGAGERAYTDFVVGKECTNGNCDRRGDYLRAAADLLVQDLEWMEKQWSSEQTDNYRQVLLNDSAENGLRKMMFGMGSLSLGELAGERMKVALEANSTEDEHDCFSDNTHNSHFYNEQGIYNVYTGSYQKVDGSKVEGPSIYNLVAQKDQKAADEIQKQFDATRAQVGQLVTSAEKDNQHFDQLIAAGNTQGNALVNETILSLVAQTASIERAANVIGITSLNPDTADHEF
;
A
#
# COMPACT_ATOMS: atom_id res chain seq x y z
N MET A 1 -4.10 16.65 9.07
CA MET A 1 -2.79 17.35 9.02
C MET A 1 -2.55 18.17 7.74
N ILE A 2 -2.79 17.62 6.53
CA ILE A 2 -2.39 18.28 5.26
C ILE A 2 -3.27 19.51 4.94
N ASP A 3 -4.58 19.32 4.84
CA ASP A 3 -5.56 20.35 4.46
C ASP A 3 -6.86 20.18 5.26
N TYR A 4 -7.93 20.88 4.86
CA TYR A 4 -9.24 20.79 5.49
C TYR A 4 -9.83 19.38 5.35
N VAL A 5 -10.56 18.98 6.38
CA VAL A 5 -11.38 17.77 6.50
C VAL A 5 -12.75 18.19 7.05
N ASP A 6 -13.71 17.27 7.06
CA ASP A 6 -15.01 17.51 7.69
C ASP A 6 -14.86 17.84 9.18
N ALA A 7 -15.77 18.67 9.71
CA ALA A 7 -15.73 19.12 11.10
C ALA A 7 -15.94 17.98 12.11
N ASP A 8 -16.64 16.92 11.69
CA ASP A 8 -16.93 15.74 12.50
C ASP A 8 -15.89 14.61 12.28
N TYR A 9 -14.77 14.90 11.60
CA TYR A 9 -13.68 13.94 11.41
C TYR A 9 -13.19 13.34 12.73
N GLN A 10 -13.22 12.02 12.82
CA GLN A 10 -12.72 11.26 13.96
C GLN A 10 -11.27 10.85 13.69
N TYR A 11 -10.42 10.97 14.70
CA TYR A 11 -9.00 10.66 14.59
C TYR A 11 -8.53 9.93 15.84
N GLU A 12 -7.37 9.28 15.72
CA GLU A 12 -6.76 8.51 16.80
C GLU A 12 -6.60 9.34 18.09
N LEU A 13 -7.05 8.78 19.22
CA LEU A 13 -6.96 9.44 20.51
C LEU A 13 -5.49 9.72 20.86
N GLY A 14 -5.16 11.00 21.06
CA GLY A 14 -3.81 11.43 21.39
C GLY A 14 -2.99 11.93 20.20
N ASN A 15 -3.51 11.87 18.97
CA ASN A 15 -2.87 12.52 17.84
C ASN A 15 -3.06 14.04 17.88
N GLU A 16 -2.07 14.76 18.42
CA GLU A 16 -2.04 16.22 18.51
C GLU A 16 -1.96 16.93 17.14
N GLY A 17 -1.60 16.20 16.08
CA GLY A 17 -1.47 16.71 14.70
C GLY A 17 -2.71 16.49 13.82
N ALA A 18 -3.70 15.73 14.28
CA ALA A 18 -4.84 15.31 13.46
C ALA A 18 -5.59 16.49 12.81
N ILE A 19 -5.91 17.51 13.61
CA ILE A 19 -6.63 18.72 13.16
C ILE A 19 -5.71 19.81 12.57
N ALA A 20 -4.40 19.56 12.48
CA ALA A 20 -3.49 20.50 11.86
C ALA A 20 -3.84 20.66 10.37
N ASN A 21 -3.57 21.86 9.84
CA ASN A 21 -3.80 22.18 8.43
C ASN A 21 -2.61 22.99 7.91
N ILE A 22 -1.69 22.32 7.22
CA ILE A 22 -0.46 22.91 6.67
C ILE A 22 -0.79 23.89 5.54
N VAL A 23 -1.79 23.57 4.72
CA VAL A 23 -2.23 24.42 3.60
C VAL A 23 -2.72 25.78 4.09
N ALA A 24 -3.49 25.82 5.18
CA ALA A 24 -4.10 27.03 5.71
C ALA A 24 -3.19 27.86 6.65
N ASN A 25 -2.07 27.30 7.10
CA ASN A 25 -1.22 27.92 8.11
C ASN A 25 0.21 28.12 7.62
N LYS A 26 0.91 29.10 8.20
CA LYS A 26 2.36 29.32 7.97
C LYS A 26 3.22 28.90 9.16
N GLU A 27 2.58 28.64 10.28
CA GLU A 27 3.19 28.18 11.52
C GLU A 27 2.20 27.20 12.18
N LEU A 28 2.70 26.08 12.68
CA LEU A 28 1.90 25.09 13.39
C LEU A 28 2.54 24.75 14.73
N THR A 29 1.72 24.34 15.68
CA THR A 29 2.17 23.75 16.94
C THR A 29 1.57 22.35 17.02
N ILE A 30 2.43 21.33 17.02
CA ILE A 30 2.04 19.92 17.20
C ILE A 30 2.79 19.41 18.43
N GLY A 31 2.05 19.22 19.53
CA GLY A 31 2.63 18.95 20.84
C GLY A 31 3.60 20.04 21.29
N ALA A 32 4.82 19.62 21.65
CA ALA A 32 5.89 20.53 22.03
C ALA A 32 6.59 21.20 20.84
N ASN A 33 6.29 20.79 19.60
CA ASN A 33 7.00 21.24 18.42
C ASN A 33 6.33 22.47 17.80
N LYS A 34 7.11 23.53 17.63
CA LYS A 34 6.72 24.72 16.87
C LYS A 34 7.35 24.64 15.47
N LEU A 35 6.51 24.59 14.45
CA LEU A 35 6.88 24.26 13.07
C LEU A 35 6.67 25.47 12.16
N ASP A 36 7.72 25.91 11.46
CA ASP A 36 7.61 26.88 10.37
C ASP A 36 7.25 26.14 9.08
N VAL A 37 6.02 26.36 8.61
CA VAL A 37 5.48 25.77 7.38
C VAL A 37 5.16 26.84 6.33
N ALA A 38 5.77 28.03 6.45
CA ALA A 38 5.50 29.14 5.56
C ALA A 38 5.87 28.81 4.11
N LYS A 39 6.95 28.05 3.90
CA LYS A 39 7.38 27.56 2.59
C LYS A 39 7.24 26.05 2.51
N ILE A 40 6.34 25.59 1.64
CA ILE A 40 6.13 24.16 1.41
C ILE A 40 7.18 23.66 0.42
N THR A 41 8.04 22.75 0.87
CA THR A 41 9.15 22.19 0.08
C THR A 41 9.19 20.67 0.27
N PRO A 42 9.81 19.91 -0.65
CA PRO A 42 9.96 18.45 -0.48
C PRO A 42 10.60 18.09 0.86
N LYS A 43 11.67 18.81 1.25
CA LYS A 43 12.32 18.59 2.54
C LYS A 43 11.38 18.84 3.72
N LEU A 44 10.62 19.93 3.70
CA LEU A 44 9.66 20.20 4.78
C LEU A 44 8.64 19.07 4.89
N ILE A 45 8.09 18.61 3.77
CA ILE A 45 7.10 17.52 3.76
C ILE A 45 7.70 16.24 4.36
N ALA A 46 8.93 15.87 3.96
CA ALA A 46 9.62 14.72 4.51
C ALA A 46 9.83 14.84 6.04
N ASP A 47 10.24 16.02 6.51
CA ASP A 47 10.47 16.29 7.93
C ASP A 47 9.17 16.32 8.76
N LEU A 48 8.00 16.49 8.11
CA LEU A 48 6.68 16.51 8.75
C LEU A 48 6.01 15.15 8.83
N ASN A 49 6.50 14.15 8.09
CA ASN A 49 5.93 12.81 8.14
C ASN A 49 6.14 12.22 9.55
N GLU A 50 5.07 11.66 10.14
CA GLU A 50 5.03 11.10 11.49
C GLU A 50 5.39 12.11 12.60
N VAL A 51 5.27 13.41 12.32
CA VAL A 51 5.60 14.46 13.28
C VAL A 51 4.81 14.30 14.59
N GLY A 52 5.47 14.54 15.71
CA GLY A 52 4.88 14.30 17.03
C GLY A 52 4.90 12.82 17.46
N GLY A 53 5.48 11.93 16.65
CA GLY A 53 5.62 10.51 16.97
C GLY A 53 4.34 9.71 16.77
N SER A 54 3.42 10.20 15.93
CA SER A 54 2.19 9.50 15.56
C SER A 54 2.29 9.08 14.10
N GLU A 55 2.18 7.78 13.84
CA GLU A 55 2.22 7.20 12.49
C GLU A 55 1.05 7.69 11.62
N ALA A 56 -0.07 8.07 12.24
CA ALA A 56 -1.22 8.68 11.58
C ALA A 56 -0.94 10.07 10.99
N ASN A 57 0.19 10.72 11.32
CA ASN A 57 0.59 12.00 10.74
C ASN A 57 1.30 11.79 9.38
N VAL A 58 0.55 11.30 8.40
CA VAL A 58 1.03 11.09 7.04
C VAL A 58 1.06 12.43 6.28
N ALA A 59 2.26 12.84 5.86
CA ALA A 59 2.50 14.11 5.14
C ALA A 59 2.98 13.91 3.70
N SER A 60 3.57 12.75 3.39
CA SER A 60 4.26 12.48 2.14
C SER A 60 3.67 11.27 1.39
N GLY A 61 4.25 10.96 0.23
CA GLY A 61 3.92 9.74 -0.52
C GLY A 61 2.64 9.82 -1.36
N TYR A 62 2.19 8.65 -1.81
CA TYR A 62 1.03 8.53 -2.69
C TYR A 62 -0.26 9.03 -2.03
N HIS A 63 -0.54 8.66 -0.78
CA HIS A 63 -1.78 9.05 -0.10
C HIS A 63 -1.88 10.54 0.22
N ALA A 64 -0.75 11.22 0.44
CA ALA A 64 -0.75 12.68 0.56
C ALA A 64 -1.20 13.35 -0.76
N ILE A 65 -0.75 12.82 -1.90
CA ILE A 65 -1.17 13.27 -3.23
C ILE A 65 -2.62 12.89 -3.49
N GLU A 66 -3.02 11.68 -3.14
CA GLU A 66 -4.39 11.17 -3.25
C GLU A 66 -5.37 12.08 -2.48
N PHE A 67 -5.13 12.33 -1.19
CA PHE A 67 -5.93 13.25 -0.38
C PHE A 67 -5.98 14.67 -0.95
N LEU A 68 -4.89 15.15 -1.55
CA LEU A 68 -4.87 16.46 -2.19
C LEU A 68 -5.70 16.48 -3.48
N LEU A 69 -5.83 15.38 -4.21
CA LEU A 69 -6.53 15.32 -5.49
C LEU A 69 -8.01 14.94 -5.32
N TRP A 70 -8.33 13.99 -4.44
CA TRP A 70 -9.68 13.53 -4.16
C TRP A 70 -10.31 14.21 -2.94
N GLY A 71 -9.52 14.69 -1.98
CA GLY A 71 -10.05 15.15 -0.70
C GLY A 71 -10.44 13.98 0.20
N GLN A 72 -11.16 14.28 1.28
CA GLN A 72 -11.74 13.25 2.13
C GLN A 72 -12.89 12.58 1.37
N ASP A 73 -12.97 11.25 1.41
CA ASP A 73 -14.20 10.56 1.05
C ASP A 73 -15.20 10.64 2.21
N LEU A 74 -16.41 11.09 1.92
CA LEU A 74 -17.49 11.29 2.88
C LEU A 74 -18.68 10.36 2.61
N ASN A 75 -18.55 9.43 1.67
CA ASN A 75 -19.62 8.49 1.33
C ASN A 75 -19.69 7.33 2.33
N GLY A 76 -18.64 7.12 3.13
CA GLY A 76 -18.57 6.05 4.11
C GLY A 76 -18.53 4.72 3.38
N THR A 77 -19.56 3.89 3.57
CA THR A 77 -19.67 2.61 2.86
C THR A 77 -20.72 2.64 1.73
N ASN A 78 -21.12 3.85 1.32
CA ASN A 78 -21.95 4.07 0.14
C ASN A 78 -21.05 4.34 -1.06
N ALA A 79 -21.55 4.08 -2.27
CA ALA A 79 -20.77 4.31 -3.48
C ALA A 79 -20.31 5.77 -3.66
N GLY A 80 -19.01 5.95 -3.90
CA GLY A 80 -18.40 7.18 -4.37
C GLY A 80 -17.08 7.48 -3.67
N ALA A 81 -16.15 8.09 -4.40
CA ALA A 81 -14.86 8.51 -3.89
C ALA A 81 -14.90 9.96 -3.37
N GLY A 82 -13.75 10.47 -2.92
CA GLY A 82 -13.55 11.88 -2.65
C GLY A 82 -13.76 12.76 -3.90
N GLU A 83 -14.48 13.87 -3.72
CA GLU A 83 -14.91 14.76 -4.80
C GLU A 83 -14.31 16.18 -4.68
N ARG A 84 -13.01 16.29 -4.40
CA ARG A 84 -12.36 17.60 -4.33
C ARG A 84 -12.42 18.31 -5.69
N ALA A 85 -13.02 19.49 -5.67
CA ALA A 85 -13.15 20.31 -6.86
C ALA A 85 -11.79 20.83 -7.36
N TYR A 86 -11.56 20.80 -8.68
CA TYR A 86 -10.35 21.37 -9.29
C TYR A 86 -10.13 22.85 -8.96
N THR A 87 -11.21 23.58 -8.63
CA THR A 87 -11.18 24.99 -8.22
C THR A 87 -10.39 25.22 -6.93
N ASP A 88 -10.11 24.16 -6.15
CA ASP A 88 -9.19 24.18 -5.01
C ASP A 88 -7.74 24.43 -5.40
N PHE A 89 -7.40 24.34 -6.68
CA PHE A 89 -6.07 24.61 -7.20
C PHE A 89 -6.03 25.86 -8.09
N VAL A 90 -7.16 26.52 -8.31
CA VAL A 90 -7.22 27.70 -9.16
C VAL A 90 -6.70 28.92 -8.40
N VAL A 91 -5.64 29.54 -8.93
CA VAL A 91 -5.08 30.77 -8.37
C VAL A 91 -5.92 31.97 -8.80
N GLY A 92 -6.46 32.71 -7.83
CA GLY A 92 -7.18 33.95 -8.06
C GLY A 92 -8.66 33.86 -7.68
N LYS A 93 -9.52 34.52 -8.46
CA LYS A 93 -10.93 34.76 -8.10
C LYS A 93 -11.81 33.51 -8.10
N GLU A 94 -11.39 32.44 -8.76
CA GLU A 94 -12.14 31.18 -8.85
C GLU A 94 -11.71 30.15 -7.79
N CYS A 95 -10.81 30.51 -6.87
CA CYS A 95 -10.44 29.69 -5.73
C CYS A 95 -11.67 29.49 -4.81
N THR A 96 -12.09 28.24 -4.61
CA THR A 96 -13.32 27.92 -3.85
C THR A 96 -13.11 27.75 -2.35
N ASN A 97 -11.95 27.25 -1.92
CA ASN A 97 -11.70 26.88 -0.51
C ASN A 97 -10.52 27.63 0.14
N GLY A 98 -10.11 28.77 -0.43
CA GLY A 98 -8.95 29.52 0.04
C GLY A 98 -7.63 28.74 -0.09
N ASN A 99 -6.51 29.46 0.09
CA ASN A 99 -5.15 28.89 0.06
C ASN A 99 -4.84 28.00 -1.16
N CYS A 100 -5.52 28.22 -2.29
CA CYS A 100 -5.40 27.37 -3.48
C CYS A 100 -3.98 27.38 -4.06
N ASP A 101 -3.28 28.50 -3.93
CA ASP A 101 -1.86 28.63 -4.25
C ASP A 101 -0.99 27.71 -3.38
N ARG A 102 -1.21 27.72 -2.05
CA ARG A 102 -0.48 26.86 -1.11
C ARG A 102 -0.81 25.38 -1.28
N ARG A 103 -2.05 25.04 -1.62
CA ARG A 103 -2.44 23.67 -1.95
C ARG A 103 -1.71 23.18 -3.21
N GLY A 104 -1.61 24.04 -4.23
CA GLY A 104 -0.78 23.78 -5.42
C GLY A 104 0.71 23.66 -5.10
N ASP A 105 1.24 24.46 -4.17
CA ASP A 105 2.62 24.31 -3.69
C ASP A 105 2.84 22.97 -2.98
N TYR A 106 1.88 22.54 -2.14
CA TYR A 106 1.94 21.24 -1.47
C TYR A 106 1.93 20.09 -2.47
N LEU A 107 0.96 20.06 -3.39
CA LEU A 107 0.85 19.00 -4.38
C LEU A 107 2.13 18.86 -5.21
N ARG A 108 2.73 19.99 -5.63
CA ARG A 108 4.02 19.99 -6.34
C ARG A 108 5.14 19.45 -5.46
N ALA A 109 5.27 19.95 -4.23
CA ALA A 109 6.35 19.52 -3.34
C ALA A 109 6.24 18.04 -2.93
N ALA A 110 5.02 17.52 -2.74
CA ALA A 110 4.76 16.11 -2.47
C ALA A 110 5.10 15.23 -3.68
N ALA A 111 4.70 15.64 -4.88
CA ALA A 111 5.06 14.95 -6.13
C ALA A 111 6.57 14.96 -6.39
N ASP A 112 7.23 16.10 -6.19
CA ASP A 112 8.68 16.23 -6.33
C ASP A 112 9.42 15.34 -5.33
N LEU A 113 8.92 15.24 -4.08
CA LEU A 113 9.47 14.33 -3.07
C LEU A 113 9.30 12.86 -3.49
N LEU A 114 8.09 12.48 -3.92
CA LEU A 114 7.81 11.11 -4.37
C LEU A 114 8.72 10.70 -5.54
N VAL A 115 8.95 11.59 -6.51
CA VAL A 115 9.90 11.33 -7.60
C VAL A 115 11.32 11.14 -7.08
N GLN A 116 11.78 11.99 -6.14
CA GLN A 116 13.11 11.84 -5.53
C GLN A 116 13.26 10.49 -4.80
N ASP A 117 12.25 10.07 -4.04
CA ASP A 117 12.26 8.81 -3.30
C ASP A 117 12.27 7.60 -4.25
N LEU A 118 11.46 7.64 -5.31
CA LEU A 118 11.45 6.59 -6.34
C LEU A 118 12.76 6.51 -7.13
N GLU A 119 13.35 7.65 -7.49
CA GLU A 119 14.68 7.69 -8.13
C GLU A 119 15.78 7.17 -7.19
N TRP A 120 15.70 7.46 -5.90
CA TRP A 120 16.61 6.89 -4.92
C TRP A 120 16.45 5.37 -4.84
N MET A 121 15.20 4.88 -4.81
CA MET A 121 14.91 3.46 -4.74
C MET A 121 15.38 2.71 -6.00
N GLU A 122 15.18 3.28 -7.18
CA GLU A 122 15.71 2.75 -8.44
C GLU A 122 17.24 2.60 -8.38
N LYS A 123 17.95 3.62 -7.89
CA LYS A 123 19.41 3.57 -7.73
C LYS A 123 19.87 2.47 -6.76
N GLN A 124 19.09 2.13 -5.75
CA GLN A 124 19.41 1.01 -4.84
C GLN A 124 19.43 -0.35 -5.53
N TRP A 125 18.66 -0.49 -6.61
CA TRP A 125 18.53 -1.73 -7.39
C TRP A 125 19.23 -1.70 -8.75
N SER A 126 19.71 -0.54 -9.19
CA SER A 126 20.40 -0.39 -10.47
C SER A 126 21.66 -1.25 -10.57
N SER A 127 21.88 -1.87 -11.73
CA SER A 127 23.15 -2.56 -12.01
C SER A 127 24.29 -1.60 -12.35
N GLU A 128 23.99 -0.32 -12.61
CA GLU A 128 24.96 0.69 -13.05
C GLU A 128 25.62 1.44 -11.88
N GLN A 129 25.05 1.34 -10.67
CA GLN A 129 25.58 1.96 -9.46
C GLN A 129 26.45 0.99 -8.66
N THR A 130 27.48 1.51 -8.01
CA THR A 130 28.28 0.79 -7.00
C THR A 130 27.79 1.12 -5.59
N ASP A 131 28.07 0.24 -4.61
CA ASP A 131 27.71 0.43 -3.20
C ASP A 131 26.21 0.60 -2.92
N ASN A 132 25.37 -0.13 -3.65
CA ASN A 132 23.92 -0.14 -3.48
C ASN A 132 23.38 -1.47 -2.91
N TYR A 133 22.09 -1.52 -2.56
CA TYR A 133 21.47 -2.71 -1.98
C TYR A 133 21.59 -3.94 -2.90
N ARG A 134 21.48 -3.79 -4.22
CA ARG A 134 21.68 -4.90 -5.16
C ARG A 134 23.04 -5.56 -4.98
N GLN A 135 24.13 -4.81 -4.81
CA GLN A 135 25.46 -5.39 -4.55
C GLN A 135 25.51 -6.10 -3.20
N VAL A 136 24.89 -5.54 -2.15
CA VAL A 136 24.79 -6.20 -0.84
C VAL A 136 24.09 -7.54 -0.96
N LEU A 137 22.95 -7.59 -1.69
CA LEU A 137 22.19 -8.81 -1.90
C LEU A 137 22.98 -9.86 -2.70
N LEU A 138 23.67 -9.46 -3.77
CA LEU A 138 24.43 -10.37 -4.63
C LEU A 138 25.73 -10.87 -4.01
N ASN A 139 26.31 -10.12 -3.07
CA ASN A 139 27.50 -10.54 -2.33
C ASN A 139 27.19 -11.44 -1.13
N ASP A 140 25.91 -11.57 -0.76
CA ASP A 140 25.44 -12.52 0.24
C ASP A 140 25.32 -13.94 -0.36
N SER A 141 25.11 -14.94 0.49
CA SER A 141 24.85 -16.30 0.03
C SER A 141 23.52 -16.39 -0.73
N ALA A 142 23.48 -17.23 -1.77
CA ALA A 142 22.24 -17.50 -2.50
C ALA A 142 21.13 -18.05 -1.58
N GLU A 143 21.49 -18.81 -0.54
CA GLU A 143 20.55 -19.28 0.48
C GLU A 143 19.89 -18.11 1.23
N ASN A 144 20.66 -17.12 1.67
CA ASN A 144 20.12 -15.92 2.31
C ASN A 144 19.30 -15.06 1.34
N GLY A 145 19.69 -15.00 0.06
CA GLY A 145 18.90 -14.35 -0.97
C GLY A 145 17.50 -14.98 -1.11
N LEU A 146 17.45 -16.32 -1.22
CA LEU A 146 16.19 -17.07 -1.26
C LEU A 146 15.38 -16.87 0.03
N ARG A 147 16.02 -16.90 1.19
CA ARG A 147 15.39 -16.62 2.48
C ARG A 147 14.70 -15.26 2.51
N LYS A 148 15.37 -14.20 2.04
CA LYS A 148 14.81 -12.84 1.94
C LYS A 148 13.62 -12.78 0.98
N MET A 149 13.71 -13.43 -0.19
CA MET A 149 12.60 -13.50 -1.16
C MET A 149 11.37 -14.20 -0.57
N MET A 150 11.55 -15.36 0.06
CA MET A 150 10.46 -16.12 0.67
C MET A 150 9.85 -15.40 1.87
N PHE A 151 10.69 -14.74 2.69
CA PHE A 151 10.22 -13.95 3.82
C PHE A 151 9.39 -12.76 3.35
N GLY A 152 9.88 -12.00 2.36
CA GLY A 152 9.15 -10.87 1.80
C GLY A 152 7.80 -11.28 1.20
N MET A 153 7.73 -12.39 0.44
CA MET A 153 6.46 -12.90 -0.08
C MET A 153 5.50 -13.31 1.05
N GLY A 154 5.99 -14.02 2.06
CA GLY A 154 5.18 -14.48 3.18
C GLY A 154 4.64 -13.32 4.02
N SER A 155 5.49 -12.36 4.38
CA SER A 155 5.09 -11.18 5.15
C SER A 155 4.10 -10.32 4.37
N LEU A 156 4.34 -10.10 3.06
CA LEU A 156 3.41 -9.34 2.23
C LEU A 156 2.04 -10.04 2.10
N SER A 157 2.03 -11.37 1.94
CA SER A 157 0.79 -12.15 1.83
C SER A 157 -0.01 -12.13 3.13
N LEU A 158 0.63 -12.44 4.26
CA LEU A 158 -0.05 -12.69 5.54
C LEU A 158 -0.22 -11.43 6.39
N GLY A 159 0.84 -10.96 7.07
CA GLY A 159 0.73 -9.86 8.02
C GLY A 159 0.22 -8.58 7.35
N GLU A 160 0.70 -8.31 6.14
CA GLU A 160 0.47 -7.07 5.43
C GLU A 160 -0.83 -7.04 4.62
N LEU A 161 -1.04 -7.99 3.69
CA LEU A 161 -2.22 -7.95 2.81
C LEU A 161 -3.45 -8.58 3.47
N ALA A 162 -3.30 -9.77 4.06
CA ALA A 162 -4.42 -10.43 4.73
C ALA A 162 -4.77 -9.78 6.08
N GLY A 163 -3.78 -9.44 6.89
CA GLY A 163 -3.94 -8.82 8.21
C GLY A 163 -4.27 -7.34 8.13
N GLU A 164 -3.23 -6.52 8.07
CA GLU A 164 -3.34 -5.05 8.17
C GLU A 164 -4.28 -4.44 7.13
N ARG A 165 -4.16 -4.83 5.85
CA ARG A 165 -4.89 -4.16 4.76
C ARG A 165 -6.32 -4.62 4.54
N MET A 166 -6.65 -5.87 4.90
CA MET A 166 -7.98 -6.44 4.63
C MET A 166 -8.75 -6.77 5.91
N LYS A 167 -8.14 -7.51 6.84
CA LYS A 167 -8.83 -7.97 8.03
C LYS A 167 -9.18 -6.82 8.97
N VAL A 168 -8.27 -5.87 9.20
CA VAL A 168 -8.52 -4.71 10.06
C VAL A 168 -9.72 -3.90 9.56
N ALA A 169 -9.70 -3.49 8.29
CA ALA A 169 -10.79 -2.75 7.66
C ALA A 169 -12.13 -3.52 7.71
N LEU A 170 -12.10 -4.83 7.46
CA LEU A 170 -13.30 -5.69 7.50
C LEU A 170 -13.89 -5.83 8.90
N GLU A 171 -13.06 -6.10 9.92
CA GLU A 171 -13.51 -6.31 11.29
C GLU A 171 -13.97 -5.02 11.97
N ALA A 172 -13.35 -3.89 11.64
CA ALA A 172 -13.73 -2.58 12.14
C ALA A 172 -14.88 -1.94 11.33
N ASN A 173 -15.20 -2.49 10.14
CA ASN A 173 -16.05 -1.85 9.13
C ASN A 173 -15.60 -0.40 8.85
N SER A 174 -14.27 -0.20 8.83
CA SER A 174 -13.63 1.11 8.85
C SER A 174 -13.12 1.47 7.46
N THR A 175 -13.68 2.53 6.90
CA THR A 175 -13.30 3.07 5.59
C THR A 175 -11.99 3.85 5.66
N GLU A 176 -11.58 4.29 6.85
CA GLU A 176 -10.29 4.96 7.07
C GLU A 176 -9.12 3.96 7.14
N ASP A 177 -9.39 2.70 7.47
CA ASP A 177 -8.40 1.61 7.46
C ASP A 177 -8.28 0.95 6.08
N GLU A 178 -9.06 1.41 5.10
CA GLU A 178 -8.89 1.03 3.71
C GLU A 178 -7.65 1.72 3.09
N HIS A 179 -6.90 0.99 2.26
CA HIS A 179 -5.60 1.44 1.75
C HIS A 179 -5.68 2.71 0.87
N ASP A 180 -6.56 2.74 -0.13
CA ASP A 180 -6.74 3.88 -1.05
C ASP A 180 -8.10 4.55 -0.78
N CYS A 181 -8.36 4.89 0.49
CA CYS A 181 -9.66 5.30 1.00
C CYS A 181 -10.23 6.60 0.40
N PHE A 182 -9.42 7.40 -0.30
CA PHE A 182 -9.90 8.64 -0.91
C PHE A 182 -10.32 8.46 -2.37
N SER A 183 -9.75 7.48 -3.07
CA SER A 183 -9.87 7.34 -4.53
C SER A 183 -10.62 6.10 -5.03
N ASP A 184 -11.16 5.29 -4.12
CA ASP A 184 -11.85 4.03 -4.41
C ASP A 184 -10.99 3.03 -5.23
N ASN A 185 -9.67 3.03 -5.01
CA ASN A 185 -8.72 2.26 -5.83
C ASN A 185 -8.13 1.01 -5.14
N THR A 186 -8.56 0.70 -3.92
CA THR A 186 -7.97 -0.35 -3.06
C THR A 186 -7.93 -1.72 -3.72
N HIS A 187 -8.93 -2.08 -4.54
CA HIS A 187 -8.94 -3.35 -5.27
C HIS A 187 -7.73 -3.51 -6.18
N ASN A 188 -7.27 -2.44 -6.84
CA ASN A 188 -6.08 -2.46 -7.67
C ASN A 188 -4.83 -2.57 -6.81
N SER A 189 -4.72 -1.80 -5.73
CA SER A 189 -3.60 -1.89 -4.80
C SER A 189 -3.45 -3.30 -4.23
N HIS A 190 -4.54 -3.93 -3.80
CA HIS A 190 -4.52 -5.32 -3.33
C HIS A 190 -4.10 -6.30 -4.42
N PHE A 191 -4.66 -6.18 -5.63
CA PHE A 191 -4.32 -7.05 -6.75
C PHE A 191 -2.85 -6.95 -7.17
N TYR A 192 -2.29 -5.75 -7.24
CA TYR A 192 -0.90 -5.57 -7.65
C TYR A 192 0.12 -5.96 -6.57
N ASN A 193 -0.25 -5.92 -5.29
CA ASN A 193 0.54 -6.55 -4.21
C ASN A 193 0.63 -8.07 -4.42
N GLU A 194 -0.51 -8.75 -4.60
CA GLU A 194 -0.56 -10.19 -4.91
C GLU A 194 0.19 -10.51 -6.22
N GLN A 195 0.04 -9.67 -7.25
CA GLN A 195 0.79 -9.84 -8.49
C GLN A 195 2.30 -9.78 -8.27
N GLY A 196 2.78 -8.92 -7.36
CA GLY A 196 4.19 -8.85 -6.98
C GLY A 196 4.69 -10.17 -6.37
N ILE A 197 3.92 -10.75 -5.45
CA ILE A 197 4.22 -12.05 -4.84
C ILE A 197 4.28 -13.15 -5.92
N TYR A 198 3.28 -13.19 -6.79
CA TYR A 198 3.23 -14.10 -7.92
C TYR A 198 4.44 -13.97 -8.87
N ASN A 199 4.86 -12.73 -9.17
CA ASN A 199 6.01 -12.46 -10.04
C ASN A 199 7.32 -12.98 -9.44
N VAL A 200 7.52 -12.82 -8.12
CA VAL A 200 8.71 -13.31 -7.42
C VAL A 200 8.74 -14.84 -7.41
N TYR A 201 7.61 -15.50 -7.14
CA TYR A 201 7.52 -16.96 -7.14
C TYR A 201 7.80 -17.57 -8.51
N THR A 202 7.23 -16.97 -9.57
CA THR A 202 7.31 -17.46 -10.95
C THR A 202 8.54 -16.97 -11.71
N GLY A 203 9.28 -15.99 -11.18
CA GLY A 203 10.49 -15.45 -11.81
C GLY A 203 10.20 -14.69 -13.11
N SER A 204 9.00 -14.11 -13.24
CA SER A 204 8.60 -13.40 -14.45
C SER A 204 7.63 -12.26 -14.16
N TYR A 205 7.74 -11.18 -14.94
CA TYR A 205 6.75 -10.12 -14.99
C TYR A 205 6.73 -9.43 -16.37
N GLN A 206 5.64 -8.73 -16.67
CA GLN A 206 5.53 -7.88 -17.85
C GLN A 206 5.83 -6.43 -17.48
N LYS A 207 6.71 -5.77 -18.23
CA LYS A 207 6.98 -4.33 -18.09
C LYS A 207 5.85 -3.50 -18.67
N VAL A 208 5.81 -2.22 -18.29
CA VAL A 208 4.86 -1.22 -18.81
C VAL A 208 4.92 -1.06 -20.33
N ASP A 209 6.07 -1.32 -20.95
CA ASP A 209 6.27 -1.31 -22.41
C ASP A 209 5.76 -2.59 -23.11
N GLY A 210 5.18 -3.53 -22.37
CA GLY A 210 4.66 -4.81 -22.84
C GLY A 210 5.71 -5.92 -22.97
N SER A 211 7.01 -5.62 -22.88
CA SER A 211 8.05 -6.64 -22.95
C SER A 211 8.14 -7.44 -21.64
N LYS A 212 8.56 -8.70 -21.76
CA LYS A 212 8.56 -9.66 -20.65
C LYS A 212 9.96 -9.82 -20.07
N VAL A 213 10.04 -9.86 -18.74
CA VAL A 213 11.21 -10.31 -17.99
C VAL A 213 10.93 -11.74 -17.53
N GLU A 214 11.86 -12.65 -17.77
CA GLU A 214 11.77 -14.06 -17.40
C GLU A 214 13.15 -14.57 -16.97
N GLY A 215 13.20 -15.43 -15.96
CA GLY A 215 14.43 -16.02 -15.47
C GLY A 215 14.20 -17.28 -14.63
N PRO A 216 15.23 -17.76 -13.92
CA PRO A 216 15.08 -18.80 -12.91
C PRO A 216 14.01 -18.41 -11.88
N SER A 217 13.28 -19.39 -11.37
CA SER A 217 12.12 -19.16 -10.49
C SER A 217 12.12 -20.08 -9.28
N ILE A 218 11.41 -19.69 -8.23
CA ILE A 218 11.21 -20.50 -7.04
C ILE A 218 10.40 -21.75 -7.39
N TYR A 219 9.38 -21.63 -8.25
CA TYR A 219 8.67 -22.78 -8.82
C TYR A 219 9.65 -23.82 -9.40
N ASN A 220 10.57 -23.39 -10.26
CA ASN A 220 11.54 -24.30 -10.90
C ASN A 220 12.49 -24.95 -9.89
N LEU A 221 12.89 -24.22 -8.83
CA LEU A 221 13.72 -24.78 -7.75
C LEU A 221 12.98 -25.85 -6.95
N VAL A 222 11.70 -25.63 -6.63
CA VAL A 222 10.85 -26.62 -5.96
C VAL A 222 10.65 -27.84 -6.87
N ALA A 223 10.34 -27.63 -8.15
CA ALA A 223 10.08 -28.69 -9.12
C ALA A 223 11.27 -29.65 -9.30
N GLN A 224 12.49 -29.14 -9.23
CA GLN A 224 13.72 -29.95 -9.27
C GLN A 224 13.86 -30.92 -8.08
N LYS A 225 13.23 -30.61 -6.93
CA LYS A 225 13.27 -31.42 -5.71
C LYS A 225 12.03 -32.30 -5.58
N ASP A 226 10.86 -31.73 -5.85
CA ASP A 226 9.57 -32.38 -5.79
C ASP A 226 8.59 -31.71 -6.76
N GLN A 227 8.43 -32.31 -7.94
CA GLN A 227 7.51 -31.84 -8.97
C GLN A 227 6.06 -31.78 -8.49
N LYS A 228 5.61 -32.77 -7.69
CA LYS A 228 4.23 -32.81 -7.21
C LYS A 228 3.97 -31.66 -6.25
N ALA A 229 4.91 -31.37 -5.35
CA ALA A 229 4.80 -30.21 -4.47
C ALA A 229 4.79 -28.90 -5.26
N ALA A 230 5.64 -28.76 -6.28
CA ALA A 230 5.65 -27.57 -7.13
C ALA A 230 4.29 -27.32 -7.82
N ASP A 231 3.68 -28.37 -8.39
CA ASP A 231 2.39 -28.26 -9.06
C ASP A 231 1.25 -27.93 -8.08
N GLU A 232 1.29 -28.45 -6.86
CA GLU A 232 0.31 -28.12 -5.80
C GLU A 232 0.47 -26.68 -5.31
N ILE A 233 1.70 -26.21 -5.10
CA ILE A 233 1.99 -24.84 -4.67
C ILE A 233 1.60 -23.84 -5.77
N GLN A 234 1.94 -24.12 -7.03
CA GLN A 234 1.54 -23.25 -8.15
C GLN A 234 0.02 -23.10 -8.23
N LYS A 235 -0.74 -24.21 -8.07
CA LYS A 235 -2.20 -24.14 -8.03
C LYS A 235 -2.73 -23.25 -6.91
N GLN A 236 -2.08 -23.25 -5.74
CA GLN A 236 -2.47 -22.36 -4.65
C GLN A 236 -2.21 -20.89 -5.02
N PHE A 237 -1.04 -20.57 -5.59
CA PHE A 237 -0.74 -19.22 -6.08
C PHE A 237 -1.75 -18.76 -7.16
N ASP A 238 -2.08 -19.64 -8.11
CA ASP A 238 -3.08 -19.36 -9.15
C ASP A 238 -4.46 -19.09 -8.54
N ALA A 239 -4.86 -19.89 -7.55
CA ALA A 239 -6.13 -19.75 -6.85
C ALA A 239 -6.21 -18.43 -6.06
N THR A 240 -5.17 -18.10 -5.28
CA THR A 240 -5.10 -16.86 -4.51
C THR A 240 -5.13 -15.64 -5.42
N ARG A 241 -4.32 -15.62 -6.49
CA ARG A 241 -4.34 -14.51 -7.47
C ARG A 241 -5.70 -14.34 -8.14
N ALA A 242 -6.37 -15.45 -8.49
CA ALA A 242 -7.72 -15.41 -9.05
C ALA A 242 -8.76 -14.90 -8.04
N GLN A 243 -8.60 -15.25 -6.75
CA GLN A 243 -9.47 -14.79 -5.67
C GLN A 243 -9.30 -13.29 -5.41
N VAL A 244 -8.07 -12.79 -5.27
CA VAL A 244 -7.80 -11.34 -5.13
C VAL A 244 -8.35 -10.58 -6.37
N GLY A 245 -8.25 -11.18 -7.57
CA GLY A 245 -8.85 -10.63 -8.79
C GLY A 245 -10.37 -10.52 -8.78
N GLN A 246 -11.08 -11.19 -7.86
CA GLN A 246 -12.52 -10.98 -7.67
C GLN A 246 -12.82 -9.59 -7.07
N LEU A 247 -11.92 -9.02 -6.26
CA LEU A 247 -12.07 -7.65 -5.75
C LEU A 247 -12.05 -6.63 -6.90
N VAL A 248 -11.14 -6.83 -7.86
CA VAL A 248 -11.10 -6.00 -9.09
C VAL A 248 -12.36 -6.20 -9.92
N THR A 249 -12.87 -7.43 -10.03
CA THR A 249 -14.12 -7.69 -10.75
C THR A 249 -15.30 -6.99 -10.07
N SER A 250 -15.38 -7.05 -8.73
CA SER A 250 -16.42 -6.37 -7.95
C SER A 250 -16.42 -4.87 -8.22
N ALA A 251 -15.27 -4.21 -8.13
CA ALA A 251 -15.17 -2.76 -8.36
C ALA A 251 -15.43 -2.40 -9.84
N GLU A 252 -14.72 -3.01 -10.78
CA GLU A 252 -14.69 -2.57 -12.18
C GLU A 252 -15.86 -3.06 -13.04
N LYS A 253 -16.57 -4.12 -12.61
CA LYS A 253 -17.71 -4.68 -13.36
C LYS A 253 -19.03 -4.54 -12.63
N ASP A 254 -19.02 -4.75 -11.31
CA ASP A 254 -20.23 -4.73 -10.50
C ASP A 254 -20.43 -3.39 -9.78
N ASN A 255 -19.46 -2.46 -9.89
CA ASN A 255 -19.46 -1.13 -9.28
C ASN A 255 -19.63 -1.19 -7.75
N GLN A 256 -19.03 -2.20 -7.13
CA GLN A 256 -18.96 -2.37 -5.68
C GLN A 256 -17.49 -2.36 -5.26
N HIS A 257 -17.05 -1.23 -4.74
CA HIS A 257 -15.67 -0.98 -4.31
C HIS A 257 -15.44 -1.52 -2.89
N PHE A 258 -14.20 -1.47 -2.42
CA PHE A 258 -13.77 -2.18 -1.22
C PHE A 258 -14.48 -1.66 0.05
N ASP A 259 -14.62 -0.35 0.18
CA ASP A 259 -15.45 0.37 1.18
C ASP A 259 -16.85 -0.25 1.35
N GLN A 260 -17.51 -0.55 0.23
CA GLN A 260 -18.85 -1.13 0.19
C GLN A 260 -18.80 -2.62 0.53
N LEU A 261 -17.72 -3.33 0.20
CA LEU A 261 -17.54 -4.74 0.54
C LEU A 261 -17.37 -4.94 2.05
N ILE A 262 -16.72 -4.01 2.75
CA ILE A 262 -16.53 -4.04 4.20
C ILE A 262 -17.73 -3.47 4.98
N ALA A 263 -18.78 -2.99 4.30
CA ALA A 263 -19.95 -2.41 4.95
C ALA A 263 -20.61 -3.35 5.96
N ALA A 264 -21.00 -2.80 7.12
CA ALA A 264 -21.73 -3.55 8.14
C ALA A 264 -23.08 -4.05 7.56
N GLY A 265 -23.26 -5.37 7.54
CA GLY A 265 -24.46 -6.01 7.00
C GLY A 265 -24.39 -6.37 5.52
N ASN A 266 -23.31 -6.04 4.80
CA ASN A 266 -23.05 -6.58 3.47
C ASN A 266 -22.46 -8.00 3.55
N THR A 267 -23.31 -8.98 3.87
CA THR A 267 -22.85 -10.36 4.07
C THR A 267 -22.11 -10.95 2.86
N GLN A 268 -22.51 -10.59 1.64
CA GLN A 268 -21.85 -11.08 0.42
C GLN A 268 -20.49 -10.41 0.21
N GLY A 269 -20.40 -9.09 0.40
CA GLY A 269 -19.13 -8.38 0.31
C GLY A 269 -18.14 -8.78 1.39
N ASN A 270 -18.61 -8.91 2.64
CA ASN A 270 -17.78 -9.38 3.75
C ASN A 270 -17.25 -10.80 3.48
N ALA A 271 -18.07 -11.69 2.91
CA ALA A 271 -17.65 -13.03 2.53
C ALA A 271 -16.57 -13.00 1.45
N LEU A 272 -16.71 -12.14 0.43
CA LEU A 272 -15.70 -11.98 -0.62
C LEU A 272 -14.34 -11.53 -0.07
N VAL A 273 -14.32 -10.55 0.83
CA VAL A 273 -13.08 -10.08 1.48
C VAL A 273 -12.50 -11.21 2.35
N ASN A 274 -13.32 -11.88 3.16
CA ASN A 274 -12.87 -12.98 4.01
C ASN A 274 -12.32 -14.18 3.22
N GLU A 275 -12.96 -14.56 2.11
CA GLU A 275 -12.43 -15.60 1.21
C GLU A 275 -11.07 -15.20 0.62
N THR A 276 -10.88 -13.90 0.33
CA THR A 276 -9.60 -13.36 -0.14
C THR A 276 -8.53 -13.47 0.95
N ILE A 277 -8.83 -13.06 2.19
CA ILE A 277 -7.96 -13.22 3.36
C ILE A 277 -7.54 -14.69 3.54
N LEU A 278 -8.50 -15.62 3.55
CA LEU A 278 -8.22 -17.05 3.71
C LEU A 278 -7.36 -17.62 2.56
N SER A 279 -7.55 -17.11 1.35
CA SER A 279 -6.72 -17.53 0.20
C SER A 279 -5.27 -17.07 0.34
N LEU A 280 -5.01 -15.89 0.93
CA LEU A 280 -3.67 -15.37 1.22
C LEU A 280 -3.01 -16.15 2.36
N VAL A 281 -3.77 -16.50 3.41
CA VAL A 281 -3.29 -17.41 4.48
C VAL A 281 -2.83 -18.75 3.88
N ALA A 282 -3.63 -19.33 2.99
CA ALA A 282 -3.28 -20.58 2.30
C ALA A 282 -2.06 -20.43 1.36
N GLN A 283 -1.90 -19.27 0.71
CA GLN A 283 -0.71 -18.95 -0.08
C GLN A 283 0.53 -18.89 0.80
N THR A 284 0.46 -18.26 1.97
CA THR A 284 1.59 -18.17 2.91
C THR A 284 2.03 -19.56 3.38
N ALA A 285 1.09 -20.45 3.72
CA ALA A 285 1.42 -21.84 4.04
C ALA A 285 2.12 -22.56 2.87
N SER A 286 1.78 -22.20 1.63
CA SER A 286 2.42 -22.74 0.43
C SER A 286 3.81 -22.14 0.17
N ILE A 287 4.04 -20.88 0.54
CA ILE A 287 5.38 -20.24 0.56
C ILE A 287 6.29 -20.95 1.56
N GLU A 288 5.82 -21.23 2.77
CA GLU A 288 6.56 -21.98 3.78
C GLU A 288 6.86 -23.41 3.32
N ARG A 289 5.88 -24.07 2.70
CA ARG A 289 6.07 -25.40 2.10
C ARG A 289 7.14 -25.36 1.00
N ALA A 290 7.08 -24.39 0.10
CA ALA A 290 8.07 -24.22 -0.96
C ALA A 290 9.49 -24.09 -0.38
N ALA A 291 9.63 -23.27 0.67
CA ALA A 291 10.89 -23.03 1.34
C ALA A 291 11.47 -24.30 1.97
N ASN A 292 10.63 -25.06 2.68
CA ASN A 292 11.01 -26.34 3.26
C ASN A 292 11.50 -27.35 2.20
N VAL A 293 10.83 -27.44 1.04
CA VAL A 293 11.23 -28.34 -0.06
C VAL A 293 12.62 -28.00 -0.61
N ILE A 294 12.92 -26.71 -0.76
CA ILE A 294 14.22 -26.25 -1.27
C ILE A 294 15.29 -26.10 -0.17
N GLY A 295 14.96 -26.44 1.08
CA GLY A 295 15.89 -26.48 2.21
C GLY A 295 16.10 -25.16 2.94
N ILE A 296 15.23 -24.16 2.73
CA ILE A 296 15.22 -22.92 3.51
C ILE A 296 14.38 -23.14 4.77
N THR A 297 15.04 -23.30 5.91
CA THR A 297 14.41 -23.49 7.23
C THR A 297 14.19 -22.16 7.95
N SER A 298 13.48 -22.12 9.08
CA SER A 298 13.32 -20.91 9.92
C SER A 298 12.71 -19.71 9.20
N LEU A 299 11.77 -19.96 8.30
CA LEU A 299 10.83 -18.93 7.85
C LEU A 299 9.77 -18.74 8.93
N ASN A 300 9.64 -17.51 9.40
CA ASN A 300 8.53 -17.07 10.23
C ASN A 300 8.01 -15.79 9.57
N PRO A 301 7.12 -15.90 8.58
CA PRO A 301 6.45 -14.74 7.99
C PRO A 301 5.84 -13.89 9.08
N ASP A 302 5.86 -12.57 8.90
CA ASP A 302 5.22 -11.66 9.84
C ASP A 302 3.70 -11.89 9.81
N THR A 303 3.09 -11.98 11.00
CA THR A 303 1.64 -12.05 11.18
C THR A 303 1.05 -10.71 11.54
N ALA A 304 1.88 -9.67 11.77
CA ALA A 304 1.50 -8.38 12.30
C ALA A 304 0.60 -8.50 13.55
N ASP A 305 0.93 -9.46 14.43
CA ASP A 305 0.19 -9.79 15.65
C ASP A 305 -1.29 -10.24 15.45
N HIS A 306 -1.72 -10.54 14.22
CA HIS A 306 -3.06 -11.06 13.93
C HIS A 306 -3.18 -12.58 14.19
N GLU A 307 -4.31 -13.01 14.74
CA GLU A 307 -4.73 -14.42 14.76
C GLU A 307 -5.58 -14.73 13.51
N PHE A 308 -5.25 -15.80 12.78
CA PHE A 308 -5.94 -16.22 11.55
C PHE A 308 -6.54 -17.61 11.67
#